data_AF-A0A3B0U3A7-F1
#
_entry.id   AF-A0A3B0U3A7-F1
#
_cell.length_a   1.000
_cell.length_b   1.000
_cell.length_c   1.000
_cell.angle_alpha   90.00
_cell.angle_beta   90.00
_cell.angle_gamma   90.00
#
_symmetry.space_group_name_H-M   'P 1'
#
loop_
_entity.id
_entity.type
_entity.pdbx_description
1 polymer ?
#
loop_
_entity_poly.entity_id
_entity_poly.type
_entity_poly.pdbx_seq_one_letter_code
_entity_poly.pdbx_strand_id
1 'polypeptide(L)'
;MLYLGSLNLKNMSGILSSSIARKVAMALSALFLIIFLLIHLSVNVTSLFSEDAFNKASHFMGTNSLIQYVMQPILIFGVVFHFVMGFILELKNREAR
;
A
#
# COMPACT_ATOMS: atom_id res chain seq x y z
N MET A 1 -30.31 38.31 -30.04
CA MET A 1 -30.76 38.02 -28.66
C MET A 1 -30.29 36.62 -28.31
N LEU A 2 -29.21 36.57 -27.51
CA LEU A 2 -28.69 35.45 -26.72
C LEU A 2 -28.07 34.23 -27.44
N TYR A 3 -26.77 34.38 -27.65
CA TYR A 3 -25.74 33.38 -27.94
C TYR A 3 -25.27 32.60 -26.68
N LEU A 4 -26.15 32.23 -25.76
CA LEU A 4 -25.74 31.62 -24.48
C LEU A 4 -26.51 30.34 -24.19
N GLY A 5 -25.80 29.23 -24.02
CA GLY A 5 -26.34 28.16 -23.17
C GLY A 5 -25.96 26.72 -23.45
N SER A 6 -25.11 26.39 -24.43
CA SER A 6 -24.52 25.04 -24.49
C SER A 6 -23.00 25.14 -24.40
N LEU A 7 -22.53 25.72 -23.29
CA LEU A 7 -21.26 25.31 -22.73
C LEU A 7 -21.47 23.86 -22.26
N ASN A 8 -21.24 22.92 -23.17
CA ASN A 8 -20.95 21.54 -22.83
C ASN A 8 -19.60 21.53 -22.12
N LEU A 9 -19.60 22.01 -20.88
CA LEU A 9 -18.61 21.69 -19.87
C LEU A 9 -18.77 20.20 -19.62
N LYS A 10 -18.17 19.42 -20.53
CA LYS A 10 -17.86 18.02 -20.34
C LYS A 10 -16.96 18.01 -19.10
N ASN A 11 -17.61 17.89 -17.94
CA ASN A 11 -16.96 17.98 -16.64
C ASN A 11 -15.70 17.09 -16.68
N MET A 12 -14.60 17.77 -16.40
CA MET A 12 -13.24 17.28 -16.43
C MET A 12 -13.11 15.89 -15.79
N SER A 13 -12.16 15.11 -16.31
CA SER A 13 -11.38 14.18 -15.48
C SER A 13 -12.13 13.02 -14.78
N GLY A 14 -13.35 12.66 -15.15
CA GLY A 14 -14.09 11.61 -14.43
C GLY A 14 -13.52 10.18 -14.55
N ILE A 15 -12.70 9.89 -15.58
CA ILE A 15 -12.46 8.51 -16.03
C ILE A 15 -11.00 8.22 -16.46
N LEU A 16 -10.13 9.24 -16.60
CA LEU A 16 -8.74 9.04 -17.06
C LEU A 16 -7.79 8.34 -16.06
N SER A 17 -8.23 7.90 -14.87
CA SER A 17 -7.29 7.24 -13.94
C SER A 17 -7.78 5.98 -13.23
N SER A 18 -9.02 5.50 -13.32
CA SER A 18 -9.43 4.30 -12.55
C SER A 18 -8.50 3.09 -12.75
N SER A 19 -8.02 2.87 -13.98
CA SER A 19 -7.03 1.84 -14.30
C SER A 19 -5.60 2.23 -13.90
N ILE A 20 -5.19 3.48 -14.16
CA ILE A 20 -3.85 3.99 -13.84
C ILE A 20 -3.64 4.11 -12.32
N ALA A 21 -4.56 4.77 -11.61
CA ALA A 21 -4.58 4.88 -10.16
C ALA A 21 -4.60 3.52 -9.48
N ARG A 22 -5.33 2.53 -10.01
CA ARG A 22 -5.29 1.16 -9.47
C ARG A 22 -3.93 0.51 -9.66
N LYS A 23 -3.31 0.66 -10.84
CA LYS A 23 -1.96 0.15 -11.09
C LYS A 23 -0.93 0.81 -10.18
N VAL A 24 -1.01 2.13 -10.01
CA VAL A 24 -0.13 2.90 -9.11
C VAL A 24 -0.34 2.47 -7.66
N ALA A 25 -1.57 2.39 -7.17
CA ALA A 25 -1.87 1.95 -5.81
C ALA A 25 -1.41 0.51 -5.54
N MET A 26 -1.58 -0.40 -6.51
CA MET A 26 -1.07 -1.77 -6.41
C MET A 26 0.46 -1.81 -6.36
N ALA A 27 1.15 -1.05 -7.21
CA ALA A 27 2.61 -0.99 -7.22
C ALA A 27 3.17 -0.36 -5.93
N LEU A 28 2.56 0.73 -5.45
CA LEU A 28 2.99 1.41 -4.22
C LEU A 28 2.77 0.54 -2.98
N SER A 29 1.61 -0.13 -2.88
CA SER A 29 1.36 -1.07 -1.78
C SER A 29 2.32 -2.26 -1.82
N ALA A 30 2.61 -2.83 -3.00
CA ALA A 30 3.60 -3.90 -3.14
C ALA A 30 5.00 -3.45 -2.70
N LEU A 31 5.43 -2.27 -3.16
CA LEU A 31 6.73 -1.70 -2.82
C LEU A 31 6.85 -1.46 -1.31
N PHE A 32 5.81 -0.90 -0.70
CA PHE A 32 5.73 -0.72 0.76
C PHE A 32 5.89 -2.07 1.50
N LEU A 33 5.18 -3.11 1.07
CA LEU A 33 5.26 -4.44 1.69
C LEU A 33 6.64 -5.09 1.51
N ILE A 34 7.29 -4.92 0.36
CA ILE A 34 8.65 -5.44 0.14
C ILE A 34 9.64 -4.74 1.09
N ILE A 35 9.57 -3.41 1.20
CA ILE A 35 10.44 -2.66 2.13
C ILE A 35 10.20 -3.11 3.57
N PHE A 36 8.93 -3.27 3.96
CA PHE A 36 8.57 -3.80 5.27
C PHE A 36 9.18 -5.18 5.51
N LEU A 37 9.04 -6.10 4.55
CA LEU A 37 9.58 -7.46 4.67
C LEU A 37 11.11 -7.47 4.73
N LEU A 38 11.79 -6.60 3.98
CA LEU A 38 13.24 -6.45 4.07
C LEU A 38 13.67 -6.00 5.46
N ILE A 39 13.06 -4.93 5.99
CA ILE A 39 13.38 -4.43 7.35
C ILE A 39 13.07 -5.52 8.39
N HIS A 40 11.91 -6.16 8.29
CA HIS A 40 11.47 -7.19 9.22
C HIS A 40 12.43 -8.38 9.20
N LEU A 41 12.77 -8.90 8.02
CA LEU A 41 13.71 -10.00 7.88
C LEU A 41 15.10 -9.60 8.38
N SER A 42 15.60 -8.42 8.04
CA SER A 42 16.90 -7.94 8.50
C SER A 42 17.00 -7.93 10.02
N VAL A 43 15.97 -7.44 10.73
CA VAL A 43 15.97 -7.49 12.20
C VAL A 43 15.88 -8.92 12.70
N ASN A 44 15.02 -9.76 12.13
CA ASN A 44 14.91 -11.16 12.56
C ASN A 44 16.21 -11.94 12.35
N VAL A 45 16.94 -11.69 11.26
CA VAL A 45 18.24 -12.33 11.00
C VAL A 45 19.27 -12.00 12.09
N THR A 46 19.18 -10.83 12.75
CA THR A 46 20.09 -10.52 13.87
C THR A 46 19.95 -11.52 15.03
N SER A 47 18.79 -12.18 15.19
CA SER A 47 18.59 -13.23 16.20
C SER A 47 19.50 -14.45 16.01
N LEU A 48 19.95 -14.69 14.78
CA LEU A 48 20.88 -15.79 14.47
C LEU A 48 22.30 -15.53 14.97
N PHE A 49 22.65 -14.26 15.20
CA PHE A 49 24.00 -13.84 15.56
C PHE A 49 24.10 -13.31 17.00
N SER A 50 23.05 -12.66 17.50
CA SER A 50 23.04 -12.08 18.84
C SER A 50 21.62 -11.83 19.35
N GLU A 51 21.32 -12.43 20.50
CA GLU A 51 20.07 -12.18 21.23
C GLU A 51 19.95 -10.72 21.68
N ASP A 52 21.05 -10.10 22.14
CA ASP A 52 21.06 -8.71 22.59
C ASP A 52 20.76 -7.72 21.46
N ALA A 53 21.37 -7.93 20.28
CA ALA A 53 21.09 -7.10 19.10
C ALA A 53 19.62 -7.20 18.66
N PHE A 54 19.09 -8.43 18.60
CA PHE A 54 17.69 -8.67 18.26
C PHE A 54 16.73 -8.05 19.26
N ASN A 55 16.99 -8.22 20.56
CA ASN A 55 16.12 -7.71 21.62
C ASN A 55 16.11 -6.18 21.66
N LYS A 56 17.26 -5.52 21.48
CA LYS A 56 17.34 -4.06 21.38
C LYS A 56 16.56 -3.52 20.19
N ALA A 57 16.73 -4.13 19.01
CA ALA A 57 16.01 -3.73 17.81
C ALA A 57 14.49 -3.98 17.93
N SER A 58 14.10 -5.12 18.49
CA SER A 58 12.69 -5.47 18.74
C SER A 58 12.04 -4.55 19.76
N HIS A 59 12.75 -4.21 20.84
CA HIS A 59 12.28 -3.26 21.84
C HIS A 59 12.08 -1.86 21.23
N PHE A 60 13.01 -1.40 20.37
CA PHE A 60 12.84 -0.13 19.65
C PHE A 60 11.59 -0.11 18.78
N MET A 61 11.35 -1.18 17.99
CA MET A 61 10.14 -1.28 17.17
C MET A 61 8.85 -1.39 17.98
N GLY A 62 8.89 -2.05 19.14
CA GLY A 62 7.71 -2.27 19.99
C GLY A 62 7.36 -1.12 20.95
N THR A 63 8.28 -0.19 21.22
CA THR A 63 8.07 0.90 22.17
C THR A 63 8.04 2.29 21.55
N ASN A 64 8.52 2.43 20.31
CA ASN A 64 8.43 3.70 19.60
C ASN A 64 6.98 3.99 19.20
N SER A 65 6.43 5.08 19.74
CA SER A 65 5.01 5.47 19.53
C SER A 65 4.66 5.70 18.06
N LEU A 66 5.59 6.17 17.23
CA LEU A 66 5.35 6.34 15.80
C LEU A 66 5.20 4.99 15.11
N ILE A 67 6.11 4.04 15.40
CA ILE A 67 6.07 2.72 14.79
C ILE A 67 4.80 1.98 15.23
N GLN A 68 4.49 2.03 16.52
CA GLN A 68 3.37 1.30 17.12
C GLN A 68 2.00 1.89 16.74
N TYR A 69 1.83 3.22 16.77
CA TYR A 69 0.50 3.82 16.57
C TYR A 69 0.26 4.35 15.17
N VAL A 70 1.30 4.50 14.33
CA VAL A 70 1.15 4.99 12.96
C VAL A 70 1.52 3.90 11.95
N MET A 71 2.74 3.37 12.04
CA MET A 71 3.21 2.39 11.05
C MET A 71 2.46 1.05 11.14
N GLN A 72 2.08 0.61 12.34
CA GLN A 72 1.34 -0.64 12.51
C GLN A 72 -0.08 -0.59 11.89
N PRO A 73 -0.93 0.44 12.11
CA PRO A 73 -2.17 0.58 11.35
C PRO A 73 -1.97 0.71 9.83
N ILE A 74 -0.97 1.47 9.39
CA ILE A 74 -0.64 1.61 7.95
C ILE A 74 -0.25 0.26 7.36
N LEU A 75 0.53 -0.53 8.08
CA LEU A 75 0.93 -1.87 7.64
C LEU A 75 -0.28 -2.78 7.51
N ILE A 76 -1.15 -2.82 8.52
CA ILE A 76 -2.39 -3.62 8.48
C ILE A 76 -3.22 -3.23 7.26
N PHE A 77 -3.43 -1.93 7.06
CA PHE A 77 -4.15 -1.43 5.89
C PHE A 77 -3.46 -1.82 4.57
N GLY A 78 -2.15 -1.64 4.47
CA GLY A 78 -1.37 -1.95 3.27
C GLY A 78 -1.42 -3.43 2.89
N VAL A 79 -1.29 -4.33 3.86
CA VAL A 79 -1.44 -5.78 3.68
C VAL A 79 -2.85 -6.11 3.18
N VAL A 80 -3.88 -5.68 3.91
CA VAL A 80 -5.28 -5.99 3.55
C VAL A 80 -5.61 -5.44 2.17
N PHE A 81 -5.28 -4.17 1.90
CA PHE A 81 -5.52 -3.53 0.62
C PHE A 81 -4.84 -4.28 -0.52
N HIS A 82 -3.54 -4.59 -0.38
CA HIS A 82 -2.76 -5.24 -1.43
C HIS A 82 -3.33 -6.61 -1.80
N PHE A 83 -3.62 -7.45 -0.81
CA PHE A 83 -4.14 -8.79 -1.07
C PHE A 83 -5.58 -8.76 -1.59
N VAL A 84 -6.47 -7.97 -0.98
CA VAL A 84 -7.88 -7.89 -1.42
C VAL A 84 -7.97 -7.37 -2.86
N MET A 85 -7.27 -6.28 -3.18
CA MET A 85 -7.26 -5.74 -4.54
C MET A 85 -6.56 -6.66 -5.53
N GLY A 86 -5.48 -7.35 -5.10
CA GLY A 86 -4.80 -8.37 -5.88
C GLY A 86 -5.75 -9.50 -6.28
N PHE A 87 -6.50 -10.06 -5.33
CA PHE A 87 -7.49 -11.11 -5.61
C PHE A 87 -8.64 -10.61 -6.48
N ILE A 88 -9.19 -9.42 -6.20
CA ILE A 88 -10.25 -8.84 -7.04
C ILE A 88 -9.78 -8.69 -8.49
N LEU A 89 -8.54 -8.23 -8.70
CA LEU A 89 -7.96 -8.09 -10.03
C LEU A 89 -7.74 -9.43 -10.71
N GLU A 90 -7.24 -10.43 -9.98
CA GLU A 90 -7.03 -11.78 -10.50
C GLU A 90 -8.36 -12.40 -10.96
N LEU A 91 -9.41 -12.30 -10.14
CA LEU A 91 -10.75 -12.79 -10.49
C LEU A 91 -11.28 -12.12 -11.75
N LYS A 92 -11.20 -10.78 -11.83
CA LYS A 92 -11.62 -10.01 -13.01
C LYS A 92 -10.83 -10.36 -14.26
N ASN A 93 -9.52 -10.58 -14.13
CA ASN A 93 -8.66 -10.94 -15.25
C ASN A 93 -8.95 -12.37 -15.74
N ARG A 94 -9.36 -13.28 -14.83
CA ARG A 94 -9.76 -14.65 -15.17
C ARG A 94 -11.11 -14.70 -15.87
N GLU A 95 -12.08 -13.88 -15.46
CA GLU A 95 -13.39 -13.76 -16.15
C GLU A 95 -13.28 -13.18 -17.56
N ALA A 96 -12.21 -12.43 -17.85
CA ALA A 96 -11.95 -11.83 -19.15
C ALA A 96 -11.10 -12.71 -20.10
N ARG A 97 -10.65 -13.89 -19.65
CA ARG A 97 -9.90 -14.88 -20.43
C ARG A 97 -10.76 -16.10 -20.71
#